data_AF-A4PCP4-F1
#
_entry.id   AF-A4PCP4-F1
#
_cell.length_a   1.000
_cell.length_b   1.000
_cell.length_c   1.000
_cell.angle_alpha   90.00
_cell.angle_beta   90.00
_cell.angle_gamma   90.00
#
_symmetry.space_group_name_H-M   'P 1'
#
loop_
_entity.id
_entity.type
_entity.pdbx_description
1 polymer ?
#
loop_
_entity_poly.entity_id
_entity_poly.type
_entity_poly.pdbx_seq_one_letter_code
_entity_poly.pdbx_strand_id
1 'polypeptide(L)' 'THWKHGGIVGVMSYGGGVIGRYCDLPEEFPNVKEFHTLRVNQPSAWFYNTKSLRFLCDTWEKHGSGLTNLHGST' A
#
# COMPACT_ATOMS: atom_id res chain seq x y z
N THR A 1 7.04 -16.09 9.19
CA THR A 1 6.62 -15.04 8.23
C THR A 1 7.50 -15.18 7.00
N HIS A 2 6.95 -15.01 5.79
CA HIS A 2 7.68 -15.11 4.52
C HIS A 2 8.00 -13.73 3.92
N TRP A 3 8.37 -12.82 4.82
CA TRP A 3 8.69 -11.45 4.50
C TRP A 3 10.00 -11.10 5.19
N LYS A 4 10.92 -10.49 4.43
CA LYS A 4 12.17 -9.98 4.97
C LYS A 4 11.91 -8.89 6.00
N HIS A 5 12.88 -8.72 6.89
CA HIS A 5 12.85 -7.63 7.85
C HIS A 5 13.01 -6.28 7.14
N GLY A 6 12.12 -5.34 7.48
CA GLY A 6 12.20 -3.95 7.03
C GLY A 6 12.07 -3.73 5.51
N GLY A 7 12.49 -2.53 5.11
CA GLY A 7 12.44 -2.00 3.75
C GLY A 7 12.24 -0.49 3.78
N ILE A 8 13.21 0.29 3.30
CA ILE A 8 13.13 1.75 3.25
C ILE A 8 12.83 2.15 1.81
N VAL A 9 11.61 2.65 1.60
CA VAL A 9 11.13 3.20 0.33
C VAL A 9 10.21 4.39 0.66
N GLY A 10 10.07 5.32 -0.28
CA GLY A 10 9.26 6.52 -0.08
C GLY A 10 9.09 7.31 -1.36
N VAL A 11 8.39 8.44 -1.25
CA VAL A 11 8.26 9.42 -2.35
C VAL A 11 9.18 10.61 -2.09
N MET A 12 9.68 11.23 -3.15
CA MET A 12 10.57 12.38 -3.05
C MET A 12 9.99 13.44 -2.10
N SER A 13 10.84 13.97 -1.22
CA SER A 13 10.50 14.99 -0.20
C SER A 13 9.69 14.52 1.02
N TYR A 14 9.20 13.27 1.07
CA TYR A 14 8.45 12.75 2.22
C TYR A 14 9.26 11.69 2.96
N GLY A 15 9.44 11.86 4.28
CA GLY A 15 10.17 10.92 5.14
C GLY A 15 9.38 9.71 5.61
N GLY A 16 8.12 9.55 5.18
CA GLY A 16 7.24 8.46 5.63
C GLY A 16 5.97 8.34 4.77
N GLY A 17 5.12 7.37 5.12
CA GLY A 17 3.86 7.09 4.42
C GLY A 17 3.90 5.86 3.51
N VAL A 18 5.09 5.32 3.21
CA VAL A 18 5.27 4.05 2.49
C VAL A 18 6.04 3.07 3.38
N ILE A 19 5.51 1.86 3.55
CA ILE A 19 6.16 0.78 4.31
C ILE A 19 6.72 -0.22 3.31
N GLY A 20 8.05 -0.27 3.20
CA GLY A 20 8.73 -1.25 2.37
C GLY A 20 8.57 -2.67 2.91
N ARG A 21 8.35 -3.61 2.00
CA ARG A 21 8.21 -5.02 2.30
C ARG A 21 8.65 -5.84 1.10
N TYR A 22 9.44 -6.87 1.38
CA TYR A 22 10.06 -7.74 0.38
C TYR A 22 9.84 -9.21 0.74
N CYS A 23 9.46 -10.04 -0.23
CA CYS A 23 9.33 -11.49 -0.04
C CYS A 23 10.70 -12.13 0.22
N ASP A 24 10.77 -13.14 1.09
CA ASP A 24 11.99 -13.91 1.34
C ASP A 24 12.25 -15.01 0.31
N LEU A 25 11.26 -15.34 -0.53
CA LEU A 25 11.30 -16.30 -1.64
C LEU A 25 10.94 -15.64 -2.99
N PRO A 26 11.72 -14.63 -3.46
CA PRO A 26 11.33 -13.83 -4.62
C PRO A 26 11.37 -14.56 -5.96
N GLU A 27 12.11 -15.68 -6.07
CA GLU A 27 12.15 -16.52 -7.27
C GLU A 27 10.88 -17.38 -7.40
N GLU A 28 10.35 -17.86 -6.27
CA GLU A 28 9.11 -18.64 -6.23
C GLU A 28 7.86 -17.75 -6.36
N PHE A 29 7.92 -16.54 -5.77
CA PHE A 29 6.81 -15.58 -5.76
C PHE A 29 7.20 -14.22 -6.35
N PRO A 30 7.51 -14.16 -7.66
CA PRO A 30 8.06 -12.95 -8.29
C PRO A 30 7.12 -11.75 -8.24
N ASN A 31 5.80 -11.98 -8.29
CA ASN A 31 4.78 -10.92 -8.30
C ASN A 31 4.65 -10.19 -6.95
N VAL A 32 5.21 -10.73 -5.88
CA VAL A 32 5.23 -10.12 -4.54
C VAL A 32 6.64 -9.98 -3.99
N LYS A 33 7.67 -10.08 -4.86
CA LYS A 33 9.05 -9.75 -4.53
C LYS A 33 9.13 -8.40 -3.80
N GLU A 34 8.33 -7.44 -4.25
CA GLU A 34 8.10 -6.14 -3.63
C GLU A 34 6.60 -5.98 -3.36
N PHE A 35 6.21 -5.73 -2.11
CA PHE A 35 4.79 -5.65 -1.73
C PHE A 35 4.54 -4.53 -0.72
N HIS A 36 4.81 -3.30 -1.15
CA HIS A 36 4.80 -2.13 -0.28
C HIS A 36 3.39 -1.70 0.10
N THR A 37 3.23 -1.17 1.31
CA THR A 37 1.97 -0.58 1.77
C THR A 37 2.07 0.95 1.72
N LEU A 38 1.10 1.59 1.06
CA LEU A 38 0.96 3.05 1.05
C LEU A 38 -0.14 3.45 2.04
N ARG A 39 0.15 4.43 2.89
CA ARG A 39 -0.84 5.02 3.81
C ARG A 39 -1.44 6.27 3.18
N VAL A 40 -2.74 6.22 2.90
CA VAL A 40 -3.50 7.32 2.30
C VAL A 40 -4.34 8.00 3.36
N ASN A 41 -4.29 9.33 3.43
CA ASN A 41 -5.01 10.09 4.44
C ASN A 41 -6.53 10.04 4.19
N GLN A 42 -7.28 9.55 5.17
CA GLN A 42 -8.74 9.45 5.14
C GLN A 42 -9.43 10.76 5.56
N PRO A 43 -10.68 11.01 5.12
CA PRO A 43 -11.52 12.05 5.72
C PRO A 43 -11.84 11.72 7.18
N SER A 44 -12.07 12.76 7.98
CA SER A 44 -12.50 12.63 9.37
C SER A 44 -13.74 11.76 9.50
N ALA A 45 -13.72 10.86 10.49
CA ALA A 45 -14.79 9.89 10.73
C ALA A 45 -15.15 9.00 9.52
N TRP A 46 -14.24 8.86 8.54
CA TRP A 46 -14.37 7.92 7.41
C TRP A 46 -15.62 8.10 6.53
N PHE A 47 -16.15 9.33 6.45
CA PHE A 47 -17.25 9.63 5.54
C PHE A 47 -16.76 9.87 4.12
N TYR A 48 -17.18 9.00 3.20
CA TYR A 48 -16.83 9.08 1.78
C TYR A 48 -18.06 9.31 0.91
N ASN A 49 -17.86 10.00 -0.20
CA ASN A 49 -18.75 9.87 -1.35
C ASN A 49 -18.24 8.77 -2.29
N THR A 50 -19.12 8.23 -3.14
CA THR A 50 -18.75 7.14 -4.05
C THR A 50 -17.72 7.54 -5.10
N LYS A 51 -17.65 8.82 -5.47
CA LYS A 51 -16.66 9.33 -6.45
C LYS A 51 -15.25 9.20 -5.89
N SER A 52 -15.04 9.57 -4.63
CA SER A 52 -13.74 9.47 -3.95
C SER A 52 -13.28 8.01 -3.81
N LEU A 53 -14.18 7.09 -3.46
CA LEU A 53 -13.82 5.67 -3.34
C LEU A 53 -13.48 5.04 -4.70
N ARG A 54 -14.28 5.31 -5.74
CA ARG A 54 -13.98 4.80 -7.09
C ARG A 54 -12.65 5.32 -7.62
N PHE A 55 -12.36 6.60 -7.41
CA PHE A 55 -11.06 7.17 -7.77
C PHE A 55 -9.88 6.43 -7.10
N LEU A 56 -9.99 6.10 -5.81
CA LEU A 56 -8.98 5.29 -5.12
C LEU A 56 -8.87 3.89 -5.70
N CYS A 57 -10.00 3.22 -5.98
CA CYS A 57 -10.01 1.89 -6.61
C CYS A 57 -9.35 1.90 -7.99
N ASP A 58 -9.75 2.80 -8.89
CA ASP A 58 -9.22 2.88 -10.26
C ASP A 58 -7.71 3.18 -10.27
N THR A 59 -7.27 4.04 -9.34
CA THR A 59 -5.84 4.34 -9.18
C THR A 59 -5.06 3.13 -8.66
N TRP A 60 -5.60 2.44 -7.65
CA TRP A 60 -4.92 1.30 -7.03
C TRP A 60 -4.95 0.04 -7.91
N GLU A 61 -5.99 -0.16 -8.71
CA GLU A 61 -6.03 -1.22 -9.71
C GLU A 61 -4.93 -1.03 -10.77
N LYS A 62 -4.71 0.21 -11.21
CA LYS A 62 -3.69 0.51 -12.23
C LYS A 62 -2.25 0.36 -11.69
N HIS A 63 -2.02 0.68 -10.43
CA HIS A 63 -0.66 0.89 -9.89
C HIS A 63 -0.28 -0.05 -8.74
N GLY A 64 -1.23 -0.80 -8.18
CA GLY A 64 -1.03 -1.62 -7.00
C GLY A 64 -1.59 -3.02 -7.17
N SER A 65 -1.87 -3.68 -6.04
CA SER A 65 -2.32 -5.07 -6.00
C SER A 65 -3.84 -5.24 -6.08
N GLY A 66 -4.60 -4.15 -6.03
CA GLY A 66 -6.06 -4.19 -5.83
C GLY A 66 -6.50 -4.52 -4.40
N LEU A 67 -5.58 -4.88 -3.51
CA LEU A 67 -5.87 -5.20 -2.11
C LEU A 67 -5.78 -3.96 -1.22
N THR A 68 -6.75 -3.75 -0.33
CA THR A 68 -6.77 -2.61 0.58
C THR A 68 -7.23 -3.01 1.98
N ASN A 69 -6.79 -2.24 2.98
CA ASN A 69 -7.40 -2.22 4.31
C ASN A 69 -8.24 -0.95 4.43
N LEU A 70 -9.49 -1.05 4.85
CA LEU A 70 -10.38 0.07 5.15
C LEU A 70 -10.83 -0.04 6.63
N HIS A 71 -10.03 0.38 7.62
CA HIS A 71 -8.80 1.20 7.57
C HIS A 71 -7.67 0.58 8.39
N GLY A 72 -6.48 1.19 8.33
CA GLY A 72 -5.41 0.92 9.30
C GLY A 72 -5.77 1.40 10.71
N SER A 73 -5.24 0.75 11.73
CA SER A 73 -5.46 1.08 13.14
C SER A 73 -4.52 2.17 13.69
N THR A 74 -3.54 2.63 12.91
CA THR A 74 -2.46 3.54 13.32
C THR A 74 -2.22 4.63 12.29
#